data_AF-A0A820PS89-F1
#
_entry.id   AF-A0A820PS89-F1
#
_cell.length_a   1.000
_cell.length_b   1.000
_cell.length_c   1.000
_cell.angle_alpha   90.00
_cell.angle_beta   90.00
_cell.angle_gamma   90.00
#
_symmetry.space_group_name_H-M   'P 1'
#
loop_
_entity.id
_entity.type
_entity.pdbx_description
1 polymer ?
#
loop_
_entity_poly.entity_id
_entity_poly.type
_entity_poly.pdbx_seq_one_letter_code
_entity_poly.pdbx_strand_id
1 'polypeptide(L)' 'QDLTNEFEPNIELKQKGQLSLLGFRNLLLADDFALMKPWCSRYIYQDMTRPLNNYYIKTSHNTYD' A
#
# COMPACT_ATOMS: atom_id res chain seq x y z
N GLN A 1 10.13 10.11 8.90
CA GLN A 1 9.15 9.39 9.74
C GLN A 1 9.91 8.40 10.60
N ASP A 2 9.53 8.25 11.86
CA ASP A 2 10.16 7.29 12.77
C ASP A 2 9.33 6.00 12.77
N LEU A 3 9.85 4.97 12.10
CA LEU A 3 9.22 3.64 11.97
C LEU A 3 8.89 3.04 13.35
N THR A 4 9.66 3.39 14.37
CA THR A 4 9.42 2.94 15.73
C THR A 4 8.13 3.54 16.27
N ASN A 5 7.92 4.84 16.09
CA ASN A 5 6.70 5.50 16.57
C ASN A 5 5.43 5.01 15.86
N GLU A 6 5.57 4.59 14.61
CA GLU A 6 4.48 4.14 13.76
C GLU A 6 4.09 2.68 14.00
N PHE A 7 5.07 1.78 14.09
CA PHE A 7 4.81 0.33 14.06
C PHE A 7 4.99 -0.38 15.40
N GLU A 8 5.74 0.20 16.34
CA GLU A 8 5.90 -0.38 17.67
C GLU A 8 4.62 -0.18 18.51
N PRO A 9 4.09 -1.18 19.21
CA PRO A 9 2.98 -0.97 20.15
C PRO A 9 3.46 -0.50 21.54
N ASN A 10 4.68 -0.88 21.96
CA ASN A 10 5.17 -0.59 23.31
C ASN A 10 5.77 0.83 23.43
N ILE A 11 5.22 1.64 24.34
CA ILE A 11 5.62 3.04 24.56
C ILE A 11 7.06 3.16 25.06
N GLU A 12 7.53 2.26 25.93
CA GLU A 12 8.90 2.30 26.43
C GLU A 12 9.92 2.00 25.34
N LEU A 13 9.59 1.06 24.43
CA LEU A 13 10.43 0.74 23.28
C LEU A 13 10.40 1.86 22.25
N LYS A 14 9.26 2.53 22.05
CA LYS A 14 9.19 3.77 21.25
C LYS A 14 10.12 4.85 21.75
N GLN A 15 10.09 5.13 23.06
CA GLN A 15 10.95 6.14 23.67
C GLN A 15 12.44 5.79 23.54
N LYS A 16 12.77 4.51 23.46
CA LYS A 16 14.13 3.99 23.23
C LYS A 16 14.51 3.86 21.75
N GLY A 17 13.59 4.10 20.82
CA GLY A 17 13.83 3.91 19.38
C GLY A 17 14.07 2.44 18.99
N GLN A 18 13.45 1.49 19.69
CA GLN A 18 13.63 0.06 19.48
C GLN A 18 12.33 -0.60 18.99
N LEU A 19 12.47 -1.55 18.07
CA LEU A 19 11.37 -2.38 17.57
C LEU A 19 11.37 -3.74 18.27
N SER A 20 10.22 -4.11 18.81
CA SER A 20 9.93 -5.47 19.26
C SER A 20 9.69 -6.39 18.06
N LEU A 21 9.63 -7.70 18.32
CA LEU A 21 9.22 -8.68 17.30
C LEU A 21 7.83 -8.36 16.72
N LEU A 22 6.90 -7.87 17.55
CA LEU A 22 5.57 -7.46 17.10
C LEU A 22 5.63 -6.21 16.25
N GLY A 23 6.41 -5.21 16.65
CA GLY A 23 6.61 -4.01 15.84
C GLY A 23 7.26 -4.32 14.50
N PHE A 24 8.23 -5.23 14.47
CA PHE A 24 8.86 -5.68 13.23
C PHE A 24 7.89 -6.45 12.33
N ARG A 25 7.04 -7.32 12.90
CA ARG A 25 5.95 -7.97 12.16
C ARG A 25 5.00 -6.94 11.56
N ASN A 26 4.59 -5.93 12.34
CA ASN A 26 3.67 -4.90 11.88
C ASN A 26 4.28 -4.08 10.75
N LEU A 27 5.58 -3.74 10.84
CA LEU A 27 6.31 -3.08 9.78
C LEU A 27 6.27 -3.88 8.48
N LEU A 28 6.58 -5.18 8.53
CA LEU A 28 6.60 -6.03 7.32
C LEU A 28 5.22 -6.25 6.71
N LEU A 29 4.16 -6.18 7.51
CA LEU A 29 2.78 -6.40 7.08
C LEU A 29 2.06 -5.10 6.73
N ALA A 30 2.68 -3.93 6.89
CA ALA A 30 2.06 -2.67 6.56
C ALA A 30 1.83 -2.54 5.04
N ASP A 31 0.74 -1.89 4.66
CA ASP A 31 0.32 -1.72 3.27
C ASP A 31 1.40 -1.08 2.39
N ASP A 32 2.24 -0.23 2.97
CA ASP A 32 3.37 0.42 2.30
C ASP A 32 4.41 -0.58 1.77
N PHE A 33 4.53 -1.73 2.44
CA PHE A 33 5.45 -2.82 2.10
C PHE A 33 4.75 -4.01 1.42
N ALA A 34 3.45 -3.89 1.11
CA ALA A 34 2.73 -4.94 0.39
C ALA A 34 3.37 -5.18 -0.99
N LEU A 35 3.54 -6.47 -1.35
CA LEU A 35 4.10 -6.90 -2.64
C LEU A 35 3.28 -6.33 -3.81
N MET A 36 1.96 -6.30 -3.66
CA MET A 36 1.07 -5.63 -4.59
C MET A 36 0.65 -4.31 -3.96
N LYS A 37 1.23 -3.22 -4.49
CA LYS A 37 0.96 -1.87 -4.02
C LYS A 37 -0.55 -1.54 -4.14
N PRO A 38 -1.30 -1.38 -3.03
CA PRO A 38 -2.75 -1.17 -3.09
C PRO A 38 -3.14 0.11 -3.82
N TRP A 39 -2.28 1.14 -3.78
CA TRP A 39 -2.52 2.41 -4.45
C TRP A 39 -2.59 2.28 -5.97
N CYS A 40 -1.86 1.33 -6.57
CA CYS A 40 -1.95 1.06 -8.01
C CYS A 40 -3.34 0.55 -8.42
N SER A 41 -4.14 0.02 -7.48
CA SER A 41 -5.53 -0.39 -7.76
C SER A 41 -6.56 0.64 -7.29
N ARG A 42 -6.19 1.55 -6.39
CA ARG A 42 -7.13 2.46 -5.71
C ARG A 42 -7.13 3.88 -6.27
N TYR A 43 -6.04 4.30 -6.90
CA TYR A 43 -5.90 5.65 -7.46
C TYR A 43 -5.42 5.61 -8.90
N ILE A 44 -5.72 6.67 -9.65
CA ILE A 44 -5.16 6.87 -11.00
C ILE A 44 -3.71 7.32 -10.84
N TYR A 45 -2.78 6.46 -11.23
CA TYR A 45 -1.33 6.72 -11.21
C TYR A 45 -0.71 6.72 -12.61
N GLN A 46 -1.49 6.34 -13.62
CA GLN A 46 -1.07 6.29 -15.01
C GLN A 46 -1.24 7.67 -15.67
N ASP A 47 -0.41 7.97 -16.66
CA ASP A 47 -0.59 9.15 -17.51
C ASP A 47 -1.86 8.97 -18.36
N MET A 48 -2.93 9.68 -18.00
CA MET A 48 -4.23 9.62 -18.68
C MET A 48 -4.40 10.69 -19.77
N THR A 49 -3.32 11.37 -20.19
CA THR A 49 -3.38 12.45 -21.19
C THR A 49 -3.21 11.98 -22.63
N ARG A 50 -2.76 10.74 -22.83
CA ARG A 50 -2.55 10.16 -24.17
C ARG A 50 -3.87 9.75 -24.83
N PRO A 51 -3.90 9.60 -26.17
CA PRO A 51 -5.07 9.09 -26.89
C PRO A 51 -5.57 7.72 -26.38
N LEU A 52 -6.89 7.49 -26.47
CA LEU A 52 -7.60 6.34 -25.86
C LEU A 52 -7.09 4.97 -26.33
N ASN A 53 -6.59 4.87 -27.56
CA ASN A 53 -6.07 3.63 -28.12
C ASN A 53 -4.73 3.17 -27.48
N ASN A 54 -4.14 3.96 -26.59
CA ASN A 54 -2.92 3.60 -25.87
C ASN A 54 -3.17 2.86 -24.55
N TYR A 55 -4.43 2.61 -24.18
CA TYR A 55 -4.79 1.96 -22.92
C TYR A 55 -5.58 0.68 -23.17
N TYR A 56 -5.36 -0.30 -22.31
CA TYR A 56 -6.27 -1.44 -22.20
C TYR A 56 -7.56 -1.00 -21.53
N ILE A 57 -8.69 -1.23 -22.19
CA ILE A 57 -10.01 -0.92 -21.67
C ILE A 57 -10.61 -2.22 -21.11
N LYS A 58 -10.95 -2.22 -19.82
CA LYS A 58 -11.66 -3.35 -19.21
C LYS A 58 -13.08 -3.38 -19.77
N THR A 59 -13.36 -4.34 -20.65
CA THR A 59 -14.68 -4.57 -21.23
C THR A 59 -15.22 -5.93 -20.77
N SER A 60 -16.54 -6.05 -20.70
CA SER A 60 -17.25 -7.30 -20.49
C SER A 60 -18.19 -7.53 -21.67
N HIS A 61 -18.44 -8.81 -21.98
CA HIS A 61 -19.38 -9.21 -23.02
C HIS A 61 -20.66 -9.69 -22.36
N ASN A 62 -21.82 -9.40 -22.97
CA ASN A 62 -23.12 -9.88 -22.52
C ASN A 62 -23.37 -9.69 -21.01
N THR A 63 -23.21 -8.45 -20.53
CA THR A 63 -23.40 -8.10 -19.11
C THR A 63 -24.88 -7.96 -18.75
N TYR A 64 -25.74 -8.72 -19.43
CA TYR A 64 -27.16 -8.77 -19.11
C TYR A 64 -27.27 -9.54 -17.79
N ASP A 65 -27.63 -8.82 -16.73
CA ASP A 65 -28.13 -9.40 -15.47
C ASP A 65 -29.48 -10.08 -15.69
#